data_AF-A0A2V7PCD4-F1
#
_entry.id   AF-A0A2V7PCD4-F1
#
_cell.length_a   1.000
_cell.length_b   1.000
_cell.length_c   1.000
_cell.angle_alpha   90.00
_cell.angle_beta   90.00
_cell.angle_gamma   90.00
#
_symmetry.space_group_name_H-M   'P 1'
#
loop_
_entity.id
_entity.type
_entity.pdbx_description
1 polymer ?
#
loop_
_entity_poly.entity_id
_entity_poly.type
_entity_poly.pdbx_seq_one_letter_code
_entity_poly.pdbx_strand_id
1 'polypeptide(L)'
;MSSRVVSLSVAMFTAAEIAAAQVIPIQTVPLVPADQFDIFPSLGLAMGGVSIALADTLHDPFVNPATGARLRTAHLLGSPTFYGVSDDAGAGRTLPLALFTAARTWFGGLALAVQQLDAGRRTPKFDGVVQPLAETSGQLAPSAADLRPEAQTHGNALAFATLGTTLPGSGLSLGASIRWAKLRAIDGVDMLYPGSTRVEQFGETSELRFGLLKEWLNGQSLDAIVVYDRFRMTHDVTFLDTFWDPGSQRLLQTPRVERNRDVTDRWGVQLKYGHPLGGGDGASVGWRPRIACRNRTFPTTTC
;
A
#
# COMPACT_ATOMS: atom_id res chain seq x y z
N MET A 1 11.78 -49.23 -18.49
CA MET A 1 11.59 -48.39 -17.29
C MET A 1 11.25 -46.93 -17.65
N SER A 2 10.34 -46.68 -18.61
CA SER A 2 10.06 -45.32 -19.12
C SER A 2 8.62 -44.81 -18.89
N SER A 3 7.68 -45.62 -18.34
CA SER A 3 6.27 -45.18 -18.28
C SER A 3 5.91 -44.37 -17.02
N ARG A 4 6.74 -44.40 -15.96
CA ARG A 4 6.46 -43.63 -14.73
C ARG A 4 6.82 -42.15 -14.83
N VAL A 5 7.79 -41.78 -15.68
CA VAL A 5 8.22 -40.38 -15.84
C VAL A 5 7.21 -39.61 -16.68
N VAL A 6 6.63 -40.24 -17.72
CA VAL A 6 5.62 -39.61 -18.59
C VAL A 6 4.31 -39.37 -17.84
N SER A 7 3.93 -40.25 -16.91
CA SER A 7 2.69 -40.09 -16.14
C SER A 7 2.75 -38.95 -15.12
N LEU A 8 3.94 -38.59 -14.62
CA LEU A 8 4.08 -37.45 -13.70
C LEU A 8 4.02 -36.12 -14.47
N SER A 9 4.58 -36.08 -15.69
CA SER A 9 4.55 -34.90 -16.56
C SER A 9 3.14 -34.59 -17.07
N VAL A 10 2.32 -35.61 -17.36
CA VAL A 10 0.93 -35.42 -17.80
C VAL A 10 0.01 -35.03 -16.63
N ALA A 11 0.23 -35.55 -15.42
CA ALA A 11 -0.52 -35.12 -14.24
C ALA A 11 -0.18 -33.67 -13.81
N MET A 12 1.02 -33.19 -14.10
CA MET A 12 1.41 -31.78 -13.89
C MET A 12 0.81 -30.83 -14.94
N PHE A 13 0.55 -31.31 -16.16
CA PHE A 13 -0.06 -30.51 -17.22
C PHE A 13 -1.58 -30.30 -17.04
N THR A 14 -2.26 -31.20 -16.34
CA THR A 14 -3.72 -31.08 -16.09
C THR A 14 -4.09 -30.27 -14.84
N ALA A 15 -3.11 -29.77 -14.08
CA ALA A 15 -3.34 -28.85 -12.95
C ALA A 15 -3.19 -27.36 -13.34
N ALA A 16 -3.03 -27.06 -14.63
CA ALA A 16 -2.84 -25.71 -15.16
C ALA A 16 -4.16 -24.94 -15.43
N GLU A 17 -5.31 -25.44 -14.97
CA GLU A 17 -6.56 -24.65 -14.90
C GLU A 17 -6.71 -23.95 -13.54
N ILE A 18 -5.75 -23.09 -13.19
CA ILE A 18 -5.96 -22.02 -12.21
C ILE A 18 -5.30 -20.75 -12.75
N ALA A 19 -5.83 -20.24 -13.87
CA ALA A 19 -5.61 -18.87 -14.33
C ALA A 19 -7.01 -18.26 -14.45
N ALA A 20 -7.42 -17.23 -13.70
CA ALA A 20 -6.65 -16.11 -13.21
C ALA A 20 -7.10 -15.70 -11.81
N ALA A 21 -6.21 -15.78 -10.83
CA ALA A 21 -6.33 -14.97 -9.62
C ALA A 21 -5.57 -13.64 -9.84
N GLN A 22 -6.06 -12.82 -10.77
CA GLN A 22 -5.69 -11.42 -10.83
C GLN A 22 -6.43 -10.73 -9.69
N VAL A 23 -5.69 -10.30 -8.65
CA VAL A 23 -6.25 -9.34 -7.69
C VAL A 23 -6.21 -8.00 -8.41
N ILE A 24 -7.26 -7.70 -9.16
CA ILE A 24 -7.58 -6.33 -9.55
C ILE A 24 -8.12 -5.71 -8.26
N PRO A 25 -7.40 -4.80 -7.59
CA PRO A 25 -8.04 -4.02 -6.55
C PRO A 25 -9.14 -3.23 -7.26
N ILE A 26 -10.41 -3.61 -7.08
CA ILE A 26 -11.53 -2.79 -7.50
C ILE A 26 -11.53 -1.60 -6.55
N GLN A 27 -10.73 -0.60 -6.88
CA GLN A 27 -10.75 0.69 -6.22
C GLN A 27 -11.83 1.49 -6.92
N THR A 28 -12.90 1.80 -6.19
CA THR A 28 -14.01 2.61 -6.69
C THR A 28 -13.63 4.08 -6.89
N VAL A 29 -12.40 4.45 -6.53
CA VAL A 29 -11.78 5.76 -6.73
C VAL A 29 -10.34 5.56 -7.18
N PRO A 30 -9.80 6.41 -8.06
CA PRO A 30 -8.38 6.43 -8.42
C PRO A 30 -7.55 6.83 -7.20
N LEU A 31 -7.34 5.90 -6.29
CA LEU A 31 -6.25 5.99 -5.34
C LEU A 31 -5.00 5.66 -6.17
N VAL A 32 -3.94 6.45 -6.02
CA VAL A 32 -2.61 6.06 -6.51
C VAL A 32 -1.85 5.46 -5.30
N PRO A 33 -2.14 4.21 -4.88
CA PRO A 33 -1.43 3.61 -3.76
C PRO A 33 0.03 3.30 -4.11
N ALA A 34 0.34 3.18 -5.42
CA ALA A 34 1.65 2.76 -5.91
C ALA A 34 2.75 3.70 -5.39
N ASP A 35 2.60 5.02 -5.52
CA ASP A 35 3.66 5.95 -5.10
C ASP A 35 3.62 6.27 -3.59
N GLN A 36 2.49 6.04 -2.93
CA GLN A 36 2.32 6.33 -1.51
C GLN A 36 2.96 5.26 -0.61
N PHE A 37 2.87 3.99 -0.99
CA PHE A 37 3.31 2.86 -0.15
C PHE A 37 4.58 2.16 -0.67
N ASP A 38 5.02 2.45 -1.91
CA ASP A 38 6.27 1.91 -2.46
C ASP A 38 7.46 2.78 -2.06
N ILE A 39 7.83 2.67 -0.78
CA ILE A 39 8.93 3.43 -0.16
C ILE A 39 10.34 2.90 -0.53
N PHE A 40 10.45 1.98 -1.51
CA PHE A 40 11.66 1.23 -1.78
C PHE A 40 12.30 1.61 -3.13
N PRO A 41 13.60 2.01 -3.14
CA PRO A 41 14.25 2.60 -4.31
C PRO A 41 14.22 1.72 -5.57
N SER A 42 14.45 0.42 -5.40
CA SER A 42 14.65 -0.46 -6.55
C SER A 42 13.36 -0.95 -7.20
N LEU A 43 12.25 -0.97 -6.45
CA LEU A 43 10.94 -1.37 -6.99
C LEU A 43 10.39 -0.32 -7.97
N GLY A 44 10.31 0.94 -7.57
CA GLY A 44 9.71 2.00 -8.41
C GLY A 44 10.73 2.73 -9.29
N LEU A 45 11.86 3.16 -8.72
CA LEU A 45 12.75 4.15 -9.36
C LEU A 45 13.90 3.54 -10.17
N ALA A 46 14.46 2.40 -9.74
CA ALA A 46 15.62 1.80 -10.44
C ALA A 46 15.22 0.84 -11.57
N MET A 47 14.10 0.12 -11.41
CA MET A 47 13.66 -0.91 -12.36
C MET A 47 12.26 -0.68 -12.94
N GLY A 48 11.59 0.43 -12.61
CA GLY A 48 10.26 0.75 -13.15
C GLY A 48 9.21 -0.32 -12.87
N GLY A 49 9.29 -1.00 -11.73
CA GLY A 49 8.40 -2.11 -11.35
C GLY A 49 8.70 -3.45 -12.03
N VAL A 50 9.71 -3.53 -12.90
CA VAL A 50 10.04 -4.75 -13.64
C VAL A 50 10.90 -5.68 -12.79
N SER A 51 10.40 -6.89 -12.55
CA SER A 51 11.13 -7.97 -11.83
C SER A 51 11.17 -9.29 -12.61
N ILE A 52 10.89 -9.25 -13.92
CA ILE A 52 10.83 -10.45 -14.76
C ILE A 52 12.27 -10.91 -15.04
N ALA A 53 12.59 -12.12 -14.58
CA ALA A 53 13.88 -12.80 -14.75
C ALA A 53 15.11 -12.18 -14.04
N LEU A 54 15.02 -11.00 -13.43
CA LEU A 54 16.12 -10.39 -12.66
C LEU A 54 15.85 -10.48 -11.15
N ALA A 55 16.82 -10.96 -10.39
CA ALA A 55 16.77 -10.95 -8.93
C ALA A 55 17.13 -9.56 -8.40
N ASP A 56 16.23 -8.95 -7.62
CA ASP A 56 16.49 -7.69 -6.92
C ASP A 56 16.83 -7.98 -5.46
N THR A 57 18.12 -8.18 -5.20
CA THR A 57 18.60 -8.55 -3.86
C THR A 57 18.33 -7.47 -2.81
N LEU A 58 18.08 -6.22 -3.19
CA LEU A 58 17.82 -5.12 -2.27
C LEU A 58 16.32 -4.95 -1.96
N HIS A 59 15.43 -5.23 -2.92
CA HIS A 59 13.99 -5.23 -2.67
C HIS A 59 13.45 -6.55 -2.14
N ASP A 60 14.05 -7.67 -2.56
CA ASP A 60 13.60 -9.03 -2.23
C ASP A 60 13.30 -9.22 -0.73
N PRO A 61 14.09 -8.69 0.24
CA PRO A 61 13.82 -8.86 1.67
C PRO A 61 12.54 -8.19 2.18
N PHE A 62 12.05 -7.16 1.47
CA PHE A 62 10.77 -6.51 1.78
C PHE A 62 9.59 -7.32 1.26
N VAL A 63 9.80 -8.12 0.21
CA VAL A 63 8.78 -9.01 -0.33
C VAL A 63 8.75 -10.32 0.45
N ASN A 64 9.89 -11.01 0.50
CA ASN A 64 10.12 -12.25 1.24
C ASN A 64 11.23 -12.02 2.26
N PRO A 65 10.96 -11.93 3.58
CA PRO A 65 12.01 -11.69 4.55
C PRO A 65 13.12 -12.76 4.52
N ALA A 66 12.85 -13.99 4.09
CA ALA A 66 13.88 -15.04 4.02
C ALA A 66 14.97 -14.80 2.96
N THR A 67 14.73 -13.96 1.95
CA THR A 67 15.73 -13.62 0.93
C THR A 67 16.78 -12.64 1.43
N GLY A 68 16.61 -12.07 2.62
CA GLY A 68 17.66 -11.33 3.32
C GLY A 68 18.95 -12.13 3.50
N ALA A 69 18.88 -13.47 3.45
CA ALA A 69 20.03 -14.37 3.39
C ALA A 69 21.00 -14.09 2.21
N ARG A 70 20.50 -13.47 1.13
CA ARG A 70 21.30 -13.10 -0.03
C ARG A 70 22.13 -11.84 0.20
N LEU A 71 21.80 -11.05 1.22
CA LEU A 71 22.58 -9.87 1.61
C LEU A 71 23.82 -10.32 2.39
N ARG A 72 24.99 -10.16 1.76
CA ARG A 72 26.27 -10.58 2.36
C ARG A 72 26.95 -9.48 3.17
N THR A 73 26.56 -8.23 2.93
CA THR A 73 27.19 -7.03 3.50
C THR A 73 26.13 -6.09 4.08
N ALA A 74 26.58 -5.11 4.86
CA ALA A 74 25.69 -4.05 5.31
C ALA A 74 25.32 -3.14 4.12
N HIS A 75 24.04 -2.78 4.02
CA HIS A 75 23.53 -1.88 2.99
C HIS A 75 22.73 -0.76 3.64
N LEU A 76 23.11 0.49 3.36
CA LEU A 76 22.31 1.67 3.68
C LEU A 76 21.64 2.15 2.38
N LEU A 77 20.33 2.32 2.42
CA LEU A 77 19.50 2.67 1.27
C LEU A 77 18.67 3.91 1.61
N GLY A 78 18.56 4.83 0.67
CA GLY A 78 17.67 5.97 0.79
C GLY A 78 17.44 6.57 -0.58
N SER A 79 16.17 6.79 -0.92
CA SER A 79 15.80 7.41 -2.19
C SER A 79 14.55 8.25 -1.97
N PRO A 80 14.69 9.56 -1.77
CA PRO A 80 13.55 10.45 -1.65
C PRO A 80 12.69 10.37 -2.93
N THR A 81 11.37 10.34 -2.77
CA THR A 81 10.42 10.40 -3.87
C THR A 81 9.56 11.65 -3.75
N PHE A 82 9.16 12.21 -4.89
CA PHE A 82 8.27 13.35 -4.99
C PHE A 82 7.34 13.09 -6.18
N TYR A 83 6.07 13.42 -6.03
CA TYR A 83 5.11 13.40 -7.13
C TYR A 83 4.11 14.54 -6.97
N GLY A 84 3.48 14.91 -8.08
CA GLY A 84 2.37 15.86 -8.11
C GLY A 84 1.35 15.38 -9.12
N VAL A 85 0.07 15.59 -8.81
CA VAL A 85 -1.05 15.28 -9.69
C VAL A 85 -1.44 16.56 -10.43
N SER A 86 -1.77 16.43 -11.71
CA SER A 86 -2.25 17.53 -12.56
C SER A 86 -3.47 18.23 -11.96
N ASP A 87 -3.76 19.46 -12.40
CA ASP A 87 -4.92 20.26 -11.96
C ASP A 87 -4.99 20.50 -10.45
N ASP A 88 -3.82 20.65 -9.82
CA ASP A 88 -3.66 20.84 -8.37
C ASP A 88 -4.37 19.75 -7.54
N ALA A 89 -4.51 18.54 -8.08
CA ALA A 89 -5.25 17.44 -7.45
C ALA A 89 -4.48 16.71 -6.33
N GLY A 90 -3.34 17.25 -5.90
CA GLY A 90 -2.57 16.75 -4.77
C GLY A 90 -1.09 16.56 -5.11
N ALA A 91 -0.29 16.35 -4.08
CA ALA A 91 1.13 16.05 -4.22
C ALA A 91 1.63 15.23 -3.05
N GLY A 92 2.78 14.58 -3.21
CA GLY A 92 3.37 13.80 -2.14
C GLY A 92 4.87 13.79 -2.19
N ARG A 93 5.47 13.66 -1.01
CA ARG A 93 6.92 13.50 -0.84
C ARG A 93 7.22 12.51 0.25
N THR A 94 8.18 11.62 -0.01
CA THR A 94 8.57 10.58 0.93
C THR A 94 10.09 10.56 1.07
N LEU A 95 10.56 10.48 2.30
CA LEU A 95 11.97 10.31 2.62
C LEU A 95 12.15 8.95 3.31
N PRO A 96 12.52 7.89 2.56
CA PRO A 96 12.83 6.60 3.13
C PRO A 96 14.32 6.47 3.45
N LEU A 97 14.61 5.77 4.55
CA LEU A 97 15.93 5.33 4.93
C LEU A 97 15.85 3.88 5.42
N ALA A 98 16.70 3.00 4.89
CA ALA A 98 16.77 1.60 5.29
C ALA A 98 18.21 1.17 5.54
N LEU A 99 18.39 0.30 6.53
CA LEU A 99 19.65 -0.35 6.84
C LEU A 99 19.42 -1.86 6.90
N PHE A 100 20.23 -2.62 6.18
CA PHE A 100 20.31 -4.07 6.27
C PHE A 100 21.68 -4.51 6.71
N THR A 101 21.73 -5.60 7.47
CA THR A 101 22.98 -6.20 7.94
C THR A 101 22.84 -7.72 7.96
N ALA A 102 23.97 -8.40 7.84
CA ALA A 102 24.06 -9.84 8.03
C ALA A 102 25.29 -10.17 8.88
N ALA A 103 25.14 -11.14 9.78
CA ALA A 103 26.19 -11.62 10.67
C ALA A 103 26.06 -13.14 10.87
N ARG A 104 27.07 -13.89 10.42
CA ARG A 104 27.09 -15.36 10.46
C ARG A 104 25.87 -15.96 9.74
N THR A 105 24.95 -16.54 10.50
CA THR A 105 23.72 -17.15 10.01
C THR A 105 22.53 -16.21 10.10
N TRP A 106 22.66 -15.07 10.78
CA TRP A 106 21.55 -14.14 11.00
C TRP A 106 21.63 -12.97 10.04
N PHE A 107 20.47 -12.47 9.63
CA PHE A 107 20.35 -11.25 8.85
C PHE A 107 19.14 -10.47 9.33
N GLY A 108 19.15 -9.17 9.12
CA GLY A 108 18.05 -8.32 9.51
C GLY A 108 18.17 -6.93 8.91
N GLY A 109 17.10 -6.16 9.07
CA GLY A 109 17.07 -4.79 8.59
C GLY A 109 15.95 -3.98 9.20
N LEU A 110 16.11 -2.67 9.11
CA LEU A 110 15.17 -1.67 9.56
C LEU A 110 14.98 -0.66 8.45
N ALA A 111 13.74 -0.21 8.22
CA ALA A 111 13.48 0.94 7.36
C ALA A 111 12.47 1.87 8.01
N LEU A 112 12.68 3.17 7.83
CA LEU A 112 11.80 4.22 8.29
C LEU A 112 11.53 5.14 7.11
N ALA A 113 10.29 5.61 7.00
CA ALA A 113 9.97 6.67 6.06
C ALA A 113 9.04 7.69 6.71
N VAL A 114 9.33 8.96 6.45
CA VAL A 114 8.39 10.04 6.69
C VAL A 114 7.83 10.48 5.36
N GLN A 115 6.54 10.68 5.32
CA GLN A 115 5.85 11.09 4.12
C GLN A 115 4.97 12.28 4.44
N GLN A 116 4.97 13.23 3.52
CA GLN A 116 4.05 14.35 3.53
C GLN A 116 3.19 14.30 2.28
N LEU A 117 1.91 14.53 2.47
CA LEU A 117 0.90 14.57 1.42
C LEU A 117 0.24 15.93 1.45
N ASP A 118 0.14 16.56 0.29
CA ASP A 118 -0.60 17.79 0.11
C ASP A 118 -1.94 17.46 -0.54
N ALA A 119 -3.02 17.91 0.09
CA ALA A 119 -4.37 17.67 -0.38
C ALA A 119 -4.65 18.41 -1.69
N GLY A 120 -5.50 17.84 -2.53
CA GLY A 120 -5.94 18.47 -3.76
C GLY A 120 -6.63 19.81 -3.51
N ARG A 121 -6.20 20.86 -4.20
CA ARG A 121 -6.86 22.17 -4.20
C ARG A 121 -7.89 22.19 -5.32
N ARG A 122 -9.08 21.68 -5.05
CA ARG A 122 -10.21 22.01 -5.92
C ARG A 122 -10.61 23.46 -5.67
N THR A 123 -10.31 24.33 -6.64
CA THR A 123 -11.16 25.48 -6.87
C THR A 123 -12.51 24.93 -7.31
N PRO A 124 -13.61 25.15 -6.58
CA PRO A 124 -14.92 24.74 -7.05
C PRO A 124 -15.25 25.53 -8.31
N LYS A 125 -14.96 24.97 -9.49
CA LYS A 125 -15.52 25.43 -10.76
C LYS A 125 -16.98 24.97 -10.80
N PHE A 126 -17.82 25.60 -9.98
CA PHE A 126 -19.26 25.54 -10.19
C PHE A 126 -19.57 26.36 -11.44
N ASP A 127 -19.50 25.70 -12.59
CA ASP A 127 -20.11 26.21 -13.82
C ASP A 127 -21.63 25.97 -13.68
N GLY A 128 -22.36 27.00 -13.25
CA GLY A 128 -23.81 27.09 -13.51
C GLY A 128 -24.79 26.83 -12.37
N VAL A 129 -24.38 26.61 -11.12
CA VAL A 129 -25.35 26.78 -9.99
C VAL A 129 -25.24 28.21 -9.50
N VAL A 130 -26.27 28.99 -9.82
CA VAL A 130 -26.50 30.31 -9.23
C VAL A 130 -26.48 30.14 -7.71
N GLN A 131 -25.38 30.51 -7.06
CA GLN A 131 -25.49 30.91 -5.66
C GLN A 131 -26.39 32.14 -5.70
N PRO A 132 -27.58 32.13 -5.07
CA PRO A 132 -28.36 33.35 -5.00
C PRO A 132 -27.49 34.35 -4.26
N LEU A 133 -27.04 35.35 -5.00
CA LEU A 133 -26.42 36.56 -4.47
C LEU A 133 -27.51 37.17 -3.58
N ALA A 134 -27.49 36.85 -2.29
CA ALA A 134 -28.32 37.52 -1.31
C ALA A 134 -27.69 38.90 -1.08
N GLU A 135 -27.87 39.80 -2.06
CA GLU A 135 -27.78 41.24 -1.85
C GLU A 135 -28.97 41.65 -0.99
N THR A 136 -28.85 41.45 0.32
CA THR A 136 -29.65 42.17 1.30
C THR A 136 -28.75 42.60 2.44
N SER A 137 -28.42 43.89 2.39
CA SER A 137 -27.92 44.71 3.49
C SER A 137 -28.55 44.30 4.84
N GLY A 138 -27.70 43.90 5.81
CA GLY A 138 -28.09 43.82 7.22
C GLY A 138 -27.70 42.53 7.93
N GLN A 139 -26.51 42.53 8.54
CA GLN A 139 -26.01 41.54 9.50
C GLN A 139 -25.95 40.09 8.98
N LEU A 140 -24.73 39.73 8.52
CA LEU A 140 -24.20 38.37 8.58
C LEU A 140 -24.69 37.73 9.90
N ALA A 141 -25.54 36.71 9.79
CA ALA A 141 -25.89 35.84 10.90
C ALA A 141 -24.59 35.34 11.56
N PRO A 142 -24.56 35.07 12.88
CA PRO A 142 -23.33 34.73 13.57
C PRO A 142 -22.61 33.61 12.82
N SER A 143 -21.40 33.99 12.39
CA SER A 143 -20.29 33.23 11.82
C SER A 143 -20.55 31.75 11.59
N ALA A 144 -20.30 31.27 10.36
CA ALA A 144 -19.76 29.93 10.14
C ALA A 144 -18.71 29.66 11.23
N ALA A 145 -19.13 28.99 12.29
CA ALA A 145 -18.36 28.87 13.50
C ALA A 145 -17.13 28.05 13.15
N ASP A 146 -15.96 28.67 13.19
CA ASP A 146 -14.65 28.04 13.26
C ASP A 146 -14.39 26.86 12.28
N LEU A 147 -14.86 26.97 11.04
CA LEU A 147 -14.28 26.15 9.97
C LEU A 147 -12.92 26.73 9.59
N ARG A 148 -11.91 26.56 10.46
CA ARG A 148 -10.50 26.74 10.07
C ARG A 148 -10.27 25.94 8.77
N PRO A 149 -9.54 26.48 7.77
CA PRO A 149 -9.18 25.73 6.59
C PRO A 149 -8.57 24.40 7.02
N GLU A 150 -8.99 23.30 6.39
CA GLU A 150 -8.33 22.02 6.60
C GLU A 150 -6.82 22.18 6.36
N ALA A 151 -6.01 21.54 7.19
CA ALA A 151 -4.58 21.52 6.97
C ALA A 151 -4.35 20.91 5.58
N GLN A 152 -3.84 21.70 4.63
CA GLN A 152 -3.62 21.24 3.25
C GLN A 152 -2.50 20.21 3.13
N THR A 153 -1.90 19.84 4.25
CA THR A 153 -0.71 19.03 4.34
C THR A 153 -0.84 18.07 5.51
N HIS A 154 -0.65 16.78 5.23
CA HIS A 154 -0.75 15.69 6.19
C HIS A 154 0.53 14.87 6.22
N GLY A 155 0.87 14.33 7.38
CA GLY A 155 2.08 13.55 7.59
C GLY A 155 1.79 12.09 7.88
N ASN A 156 2.38 11.18 7.10
CA ASN A 156 2.41 9.75 7.36
C ASN A 156 3.79 9.33 7.87
N ALA A 157 3.81 8.31 8.72
CA ALA A 157 5.04 7.71 9.21
C ALA A 157 5.00 6.21 8.98
N LEU A 158 6.04 5.67 8.38
CA LEU A 158 6.17 4.26 8.05
C LEU A 158 7.40 3.68 8.76
N ALA A 159 7.26 2.44 9.21
CA ALA A 159 8.32 1.66 9.82
C ALA A 159 8.29 0.24 9.28
N PHE A 160 9.46 -0.35 9.15
CA PHE A 160 9.66 -1.72 8.74
C PHE A 160 10.80 -2.32 9.55
N ALA A 161 10.65 -3.59 9.92
CA ALA A 161 11.70 -4.37 10.52
C ALA A 161 11.65 -5.80 9.97
N THR A 162 12.82 -6.40 9.76
CA THR A 162 12.95 -7.81 9.43
C THR A 162 14.10 -8.46 10.19
N LEU A 163 13.91 -9.74 10.51
CA LEU A 163 14.93 -10.59 11.08
C LEU A 163 14.77 -11.99 10.47
N GLY A 164 15.88 -12.64 10.19
CA GLY A 164 15.87 -14.00 9.72
C GLY A 164 17.20 -14.70 9.95
N THR A 165 17.21 -15.98 9.61
CA THR A 165 18.34 -16.86 9.81
C THR A 165 18.45 -17.90 8.71
N THR A 166 19.68 -18.29 8.40
CA THR A 166 20.04 -19.33 7.45
C THR A 166 20.40 -20.59 8.23
N LEU A 167 19.87 -21.75 7.84
CA LEU A 167 20.24 -23.04 8.41
C LEU A 167 21.48 -23.59 7.69
N PRO A 168 22.66 -23.67 8.36
CA PRO A 168 23.90 -24.09 7.72
C PRO A 168 23.78 -25.46 7.05
N GLY A 169 24.41 -25.62 5.89
CA GLY A 169 24.47 -26.89 5.15
C GLY A 169 23.15 -27.31 4.47
N SER A 170 22.04 -26.64 4.75
CA SER A 170 20.74 -27.00 4.17
C SER A 170 20.34 -26.10 3.00
N GLY A 171 20.91 -24.91 2.83
CA GLY A 171 20.42 -23.91 1.86
C GLY A 171 19.01 -23.38 2.19
N LEU A 172 18.51 -23.64 3.40
CA LEU A 172 17.22 -23.13 3.88
C LEU A 172 17.44 -21.83 4.66
N SER A 173 16.58 -20.85 4.42
CA SER A 173 16.52 -19.60 5.14
C SER A 173 15.08 -19.32 5.57
N LEU A 174 14.93 -18.78 6.76
CA LEU A 174 13.67 -18.37 7.35
C LEU A 174 13.75 -16.91 7.71
N GLY A 175 12.66 -16.18 7.53
CA GLY A 175 12.60 -14.77 7.91
C GLY A 175 11.21 -14.38 8.37
N ALA A 176 11.14 -13.35 9.19
CA ALA A 176 9.92 -12.66 9.52
C ALA A 176 10.11 -11.15 9.32
N SER A 177 9.04 -10.46 8.97
CA SER A 177 9.04 -9.00 8.91
C SER A 177 7.73 -8.42 9.40
N ILE A 178 7.82 -7.20 9.92
CA ILE A 178 6.69 -6.35 10.23
C ILE A 178 6.83 -5.05 9.45
N ARG A 179 5.75 -4.60 8.83
CA ARG A 179 5.58 -3.26 8.28
C ARG A 179 4.44 -2.60 9.02
N TRP A 180 4.63 -1.35 9.42
CA TRP A 180 3.63 -0.55 10.10
C TRP A 180 3.63 0.85 9.51
N ALA A 181 2.45 1.46 9.38
CA ALA A 181 2.36 2.87 9.09
C ALA A 181 1.25 3.52 9.88
N LYS A 182 1.53 4.73 10.38
CA LYS A 182 0.55 5.67 10.89
C LYS A 182 0.13 6.58 9.76
N LEU A 183 -1.17 6.59 9.48
CA LEU A 183 -1.76 7.32 8.38
C LEU A 183 -2.56 8.51 8.92
N ARG A 184 -2.27 9.70 8.40
CA ARG A 184 -3.05 10.92 8.61
C ARG A 184 -3.72 11.42 7.35
N ALA A 185 -3.32 10.91 6.20
CA ALA A 185 -4.05 11.07 4.95
C ALA A 185 -3.70 9.95 3.98
N ILE A 186 -4.64 9.65 3.09
CA ILE A 186 -4.43 8.88 1.88
C ILE A 186 -4.76 9.81 0.72
N ASP A 187 -3.95 9.74 -0.34
CA ASP A 187 -4.10 10.62 -1.49
C ASP A 187 -5.37 10.26 -2.28
N GLY A 188 -6.09 11.27 -2.76
CA GLY A 188 -7.36 11.11 -3.49
C GLY A 188 -8.60 10.80 -2.63
N VAL A 189 -8.49 10.76 -1.30
CA VAL A 189 -9.67 10.54 -0.43
C VAL A 189 -10.66 11.71 -0.44
N ASP A 190 -10.19 12.92 -0.67
CA ASP A 190 -11.01 14.11 -0.90
C ASP A 190 -11.99 13.93 -2.09
N MET A 191 -11.63 13.10 -3.08
CA MET A 191 -12.50 12.78 -4.21
C MET A 191 -13.66 11.85 -3.85
N LEU A 192 -13.60 11.13 -2.72
CA LEU A 192 -14.68 10.24 -2.25
C LEU A 192 -15.88 11.01 -1.68
N TYR A 193 -15.66 12.24 -1.21
CA TYR A 193 -16.66 13.02 -0.47
C TYR A 193 -16.96 14.35 -1.16
N PRO A 194 -17.65 14.33 -2.32
CA PRO A 194 -17.98 15.56 -3.05
C PRO A 194 -18.87 16.48 -2.22
N GLY A 195 -18.54 17.78 -2.21
CA GLY A 195 -19.28 18.78 -1.44
C GLY A 195 -18.93 18.81 0.05
N SER A 196 -18.02 17.97 0.52
CA SER A 196 -17.45 18.10 1.87
C SER A 196 -16.61 19.39 1.97
N THR A 197 -16.62 19.99 3.16
CA THR A 197 -15.83 21.18 3.49
C THR A 197 -14.55 20.81 4.25
N ARG A 198 -14.50 19.61 4.86
CA ARG A 198 -13.34 19.07 5.58
C ARG A 198 -13.37 17.54 5.63
N VAL A 199 -12.23 16.88 5.50
CA VAL A 199 -12.09 15.41 5.64
C VAL A 199 -10.94 15.06 6.59
N GLU A 200 -11.21 14.96 7.89
CA GLU A 200 -10.19 14.57 8.86
C GLU A 200 -9.94 13.06 8.82
N GLN A 201 -8.67 12.69 8.64
CA GLN A 201 -8.25 11.33 8.36
C GLN A 201 -7.30 10.80 9.45
N PHE A 202 -7.54 9.58 9.91
CA PHE A 202 -6.67 8.93 10.88
C PHE A 202 -6.77 7.41 10.79
N GLY A 203 -5.62 6.77 10.72
CA GLY A 203 -5.56 5.33 10.57
C GLY A 203 -4.18 4.73 10.79
N GLU A 204 -4.14 3.43 10.61
CA GLU A 204 -2.96 2.61 10.69
C GLU A 204 -3.04 1.45 9.70
N THR A 205 -1.89 1.05 9.18
CA THR A 205 -1.73 -0.25 8.52
C THR A 205 -0.63 -1.03 9.20
N SER A 206 -0.81 -2.34 9.29
CA SER A 206 0.18 -3.26 9.81
C SER A 206 0.18 -4.53 8.96
N GLU A 207 1.37 -4.97 8.56
CA GLU A 207 1.55 -6.18 7.78
C GLU A 207 2.64 -7.04 8.42
N LEU A 208 2.34 -8.31 8.64
CA LEU A 208 3.26 -9.33 9.11
C LEU A 208 3.53 -10.30 7.97
N ARG A 209 4.81 -10.63 7.76
CA ARG A 209 5.21 -11.65 6.79
C ARG A 209 6.09 -12.70 7.45
N PHE A 210 5.87 -13.94 7.07
CA PHE A 210 6.75 -15.06 7.34
C PHE A 210 7.21 -15.64 6.02
N GLY A 211 8.52 -15.73 5.85
CA GLY A 211 9.18 -16.14 4.63
C GLY A 211 9.99 -17.41 4.85
N LEU A 212 10.04 -18.21 3.80
CA LEU A 212 10.94 -19.33 3.64
C LEU A 212 11.60 -19.21 2.28
N LEU A 213 12.91 -19.46 2.23
CA LEU A 213 13.69 -19.57 1.01
C LEU A 213 14.48 -20.86 1.10
N LYS A 214 14.40 -21.69 0.07
CA LYS A 214 15.22 -22.88 -0.10
C LYS A 214 16.00 -22.73 -1.41
N GLU A 215 17.31 -22.80 -1.32
CA GLU A 215 18.20 -22.82 -2.48
C GLU A 215 18.92 -24.17 -2.54
N TRP A 216 19.05 -24.68 -3.76
CA TRP A 216 19.75 -25.93 -4.04
C TRP A 216 21.04 -25.66 -4.81
N LEU A 217 22.01 -26.57 -4.70
CA LEU A 217 23.31 -26.47 -5.37
C LEU A 217 23.23 -26.40 -6.90
N ASN A 218 22.13 -26.90 -7.48
CA ASN A 218 21.85 -26.84 -8.92
C ASN A 218 21.24 -25.50 -9.37
N GLY A 219 21.22 -24.48 -8.50
CA GLY A 219 20.70 -23.14 -8.81
C GLY A 219 19.18 -23.02 -8.76
N GLN A 220 18.45 -24.08 -8.40
CA GLN A 220 17.01 -24.01 -8.17
C GLN A 220 16.71 -23.25 -6.87
N SER A 221 15.56 -22.59 -6.82
CA SER A 221 15.09 -21.91 -5.60
C SER A 221 13.59 -22.11 -5.37
N LEU A 222 13.17 -22.18 -4.12
CA LEU A 222 11.78 -22.21 -3.70
C LEU A 222 11.56 -21.16 -2.61
N ASP A 223 10.69 -20.22 -2.90
CA ASP A 223 10.22 -19.20 -1.97
C ASP A 223 8.81 -19.55 -1.51
N ALA A 224 8.54 -19.41 -0.22
CA ALA A 224 7.20 -19.49 0.34
C ALA A 224 6.97 -18.32 1.29
N ILE A 225 5.81 -17.69 1.22
CA ILE A 225 5.47 -16.55 2.06
C ILE A 225 4.04 -16.69 2.56
N VAL A 226 3.86 -16.42 3.85
CA VAL A 226 2.55 -16.16 4.46
C VAL A 226 2.51 -14.71 4.88
N VAL A 227 1.45 -14.01 4.51
CA VAL A 227 1.23 -12.60 4.83
C VAL A 227 -0.07 -12.46 5.60
N TYR A 228 -0.04 -11.64 6.64
CA TYR A 228 -1.21 -11.10 7.30
C TYR A 228 -1.15 -9.58 7.26
N ASP A 229 -2.16 -8.96 6.67
CA ASP A 229 -2.26 -7.52 6.51
C ASP A 229 -3.55 -7.02 7.18
N ARG A 230 -3.44 -5.85 7.82
CA ARG A 230 -4.50 -5.24 8.60
C ARG A 230 -4.47 -3.75 8.36
N PHE A 231 -5.57 -3.24 7.81
CA PHE A 231 -5.78 -1.83 7.50
C PHE A 231 -6.94 -1.31 8.34
N ARG A 232 -6.75 -0.14 8.96
CA ARG A 232 -7.80 0.62 9.63
C ARG A 232 -7.69 2.08 9.25
N MET A 233 -8.80 2.65 8.88
CA MET A 233 -8.90 4.08 8.64
C MET A 233 -10.25 4.58 9.13
N THR A 234 -10.26 5.83 9.59
CA THR A 234 -11.49 6.55 9.89
C THR A 234 -11.41 7.90 9.19
N HIS A 235 -12.53 8.29 8.58
CA HIS A 235 -12.72 9.59 7.95
C HIS A 235 -13.87 10.30 8.66
N ASP A 236 -13.55 11.44 9.28
CA ASP A 236 -14.55 12.35 9.83
C ASP A 236 -14.79 13.46 8.79
N VAL A 237 -15.92 13.36 8.10
CA VAL A 237 -16.27 14.19 6.95
C VAL A 237 -17.24 15.26 7.38
N THR A 238 -16.89 16.53 7.21
CA THR A 238 -17.76 17.66 7.50
C THR A 238 -18.43 18.17 6.24
N PHE A 239 -19.75 18.19 6.25
CA PHE A 239 -20.59 18.87 5.27
C PHE A 239 -21.19 20.14 5.86
N LEU A 240 -21.53 21.08 4.99
CA LEU A 240 -22.23 22.30 5.36
C LEU A 240 -23.63 22.28 4.77
N ASP A 241 -24.60 21.84 5.57
CA ASP A 241 -25.98 21.75 5.13
C ASP A 241 -26.61 23.14 5.17
N THR A 242 -27.16 23.56 4.04
CA THR A 242 -27.79 24.87 3.90
C THR A 242 -29.30 24.69 3.92
N PHE A 243 -29.99 25.41 4.80
CA PHE A 243 -31.44 25.33 4.95
C PHE A 243 -32.08 26.71 5.12
N TRP A 244 -33.34 26.82 4.73
CA TRP A 244 -34.14 28.03 4.92
C TRP A 244 -34.83 27.98 6.28
N ASP A 245 -34.62 29.00 7.11
CA ASP A 245 -35.36 29.17 8.36
C ASP A 245 -36.58 30.09 8.13
N PRO A 246 -37.82 29.56 8.20
CA PRO A 246 -39.02 30.37 7.98
C PRO A 246 -39.26 31.41 9.09
N GLY A 247 -38.72 31.21 10.30
CA GLY A 247 -38.90 32.13 11.42
C GLY A 247 -38.06 33.40 11.30
N SER A 248 -36.82 33.27 10.82
CA SER A 248 -35.92 34.41 10.58
C SER A 248 -35.90 34.89 9.13
N GLN A 249 -36.58 34.19 8.21
CA GLN A 249 -36.54 34.43 6.76
C GLN A 249 -35.10 34.54 6.22
N ARG A 250 -34.22 33.66 6.70
CA ARG A 250 -32.79 33.65 6.33
C ARG A 250 -32.36 32.26 5.92
N LEU A 251 -31.36 32.22 5.04
CA LEU A 251 -30.61 31.01 4.75
C LEU A 251 -29.59 30.80 5.87
N LEU A 252 -29.66 29.66 6.55
CA LEU A 252 -28.75 29.29 7.62
C LEU A 252 -27.93 28.06 7.19
N GLN A 253 -26.78 27.89 7.82
CA GLN A 253 -25.88 26.77 7.57
C GLN A 253 -25.59 26.03 8.87
N THR A 254 -25.65 24.71 8.82
CA THR A 254 -25.32 23.85 9.96
C THR A 254 -24.27 22.82 9.52
N PRO A 255 -23.18 22.65 10.29
CA PRO A 255 -22.21 21.60 10.01
C PRO A 255 -22.81 20.23 10.36
N ARG A 256 -22.67 19.27 9.44
CA ARG A 256 -23.00 17.86 9.65
C ARG A 256 -21.72 17.05 9.52
N VAL A 257 -21.37 16.31 10.57
CA VAL A 257 -20.18 15.44 10.57
C VAL A 257 -20.62 13.99 10.37
N GLU A 258 -20.12 13.37 9.32
CA GLU A 258 -20.30 11.94 9.04
C GLU A 258 -19.00 11.20 9.38
N ARG A 259 -19.11 10.14 10.19
CA ARG A 259 -17.97 9.32 10.58
C ARG A 259 -17.97 8.00 9.83
N ASN A 260 -17.01 7.84 8.93
CA ASN A 260 -16.86 6.65 8.11
C ASN A 260 -15.67 5.82 8.59
N ARG A 261 -15.88 4.51 8.76
CA ARG A 261 -14.85 3.59 9.22
C ARG A 261 -14.56 2.54 8.16
N ASP A 262 -13.29 2.41 7.79
CA ASP A 262 -12.79 1.36 6.92
C ASP A 262 -11.88 0.41 7.71
N VAL A 263 -12.19 -0.87 7.68
CA VAL A 263 -11.39 -1.93 8.29
C VAL A 263 -11.32 -3.10 7.34
N THR A 264 -10.09 -3.52 7.06
CA THR A 264 -9.81 -4.62 6.17
C THR A 264 -8.72 -5.50 6.79
N ASP A 265 -9.03 -6.78 7.00
CA ASP A 265 -8.06 -7.80 7.39
C ASP A 265 -7.87 -8.80 6.23
N ARG A 266 -6.61 -9.05 5.85
CA ARG A 266 -6.25 -9.88 4.70
C ARG A 266 -5.21 -10.93 5.08
N TRP A 267 -5.42 -12.15 4.62
CA TRP A 267 -4.41 -13.20 4.65
C TRP A 267 -3.99 -13.57 3.24
N GLY A 268 -2.70 -13.83 3.03
CA GLY A 268 -2.15 -14.22 1.75
C GLY A 268 -1.15 -15.36 1.90
N VAL A 269 -1.16 -16.28 0.94
CA VAL A 269 -0.09 -17.29 0.79
C VAL A 269 0.42 -17.25 -0.64
N GLN A 270 1.74 -17.21 -0.78
CA GLN A 270 2.41 -17.23 -2.07
C GLN A 270 3.53 -18.26 -2.07
N LEU A 271 3.61 -19.02 -3.16
CA LEU A 271 4.72 -19.90 -3.46
C LEU A 271 5.37 -19.42 -4.76
N LYS A 272 6.69 -19.51 -4.83
CA LYS A 272 7.45 -19.25 -6.04
C LYS A 272 8.53 -20.31 -6.19
N TYR A 273 8.56 -20.99 -7.31
CA TYR A 273 9.63 -21.92 -7.66
C TYR A 273 10.40 -21.36 -8.85
N GLY A 274 11.73 -21.33 -8.78
CA GLY A 274 12.62 -20.85 -9.82
C GLY A 274 13.60 -21.92 -10.28
N HIS A 275 13.83 -22.00 -11.58
CA HIS A 275 14.79 -22.89 -12.22
C HIS A 275 15.71 -22.10 -13.17
N PRO A 276 17.04 -22.31 -13.14
CA PRO A 276 17.95 -21.65 -14.06
C PRO A 276 17.78 -22.16 -15.50
N LEU A 277 17.90 -21.29 -16.50
CA LEU A 277 17.83 -21.64 -17.92
C LEU A 277 19.23 -21.64 -18.57
N GLY A 278 19.75 -22.82 -18.90
CA GLY A 278 21.00 -22.99 -19.67
C GLY A 278 22.27 -22.54 -18.92
N GLY A 279 23.45 -22.95 -19.40
CA GLY A 279 24.75 -22.79 -18.71
C GLY A 279 25.31 -21.35 -18.65
N GLY A 280 24.46 -20.33 -18.62
CA GLY A 280 24.84 -18.93 -18.42
C GLY A 280 24.18 -18.35 -17.18
N ASP A 281 24.97 -17.63 -16.37
CA ASP A 281 24.49 -16.95 -15.17
C ASP A 281 23.51 -15.83 -15.54
N GLY A 282 22.23 -15.98 -15.20
CA GLY A 282 21.32 -14.84 -15.10
C GLY A 282 19.85 -15.08 -15.47
N ALA A 283 19.53 -16.08 -16.28
CA ALA A 283 18.13 -16.32 -16.68
C ALA A 283 17.50 -17.41 -15.81
N SER A 284 16.39 -17.09 -15.14
CA SER A 284 15.56 -18.08 -14.44
C SER A 284 14.10 -17.98 -14.85
N VAL A 285 13.46 -19.14 -15.02
CA VAL A 285 12.00 -19.24 -15.18
C VAL A 285 11.42 -19.69 -13.87
N GLY A 286 10.32 -19.07 -13.46
CA GLY A 286 9.64 -19.45 -12.24
C GLY A 286 8.13 -19.32 -12.29
N TRP A 287 7.48 -20.18 -11.53
CA TRP A 287 6.03 -20.24 -11.37
C TRP A 287 5.66 -19.57 -10.05
N ARG A 288 4.65 -18.69 -10.06
CA ARG A 288 4.17 -17.99 -8.86
C ARG A 288 2.67 -18.26 -8.61
N PRO A 289 2.27 -19.44 -8.13
CA PRO A 289 0.90 -19.66 -7.69
C PRO A 289 0.61 -18.87 -6.40
N ARG A 290 -0.52 -18.15 -6.37
CA ARG A 290 -1.05 -17.47 -5.19
C ARG A 290 -2.26 -18.27 -4.71
N ILE A 291 -2.23 -18.79 -3.48
CA ILE A 291 -3.14 -19.88 -3.08
C ILE A 291 -4.39 -19.40 -2.35
N ALA A 292 -4.41 -18.22 -1.72
CA ALA A 292 -5.65 -17.66 -1.18
C ALA A 292 -5.47 -16.21 -0.77
N CYS A 293 -6.48 -15.38 -1.01
CA CYS A 293 -6.68 -14.13 -0.31
C CYS A 293 -8.03 -14.21 0.42
N ARG A 294 -8.03 -14.26 1.76
CA ARG A 294 -9.26 -14.14 2.55
C ARG A 294 -9.37 -12.69 2.99
N ASN A 295 -10.39 -11.99 2.50
CA ASN A 295 -10.71 -10.62 2.89
C ASN A 295 -11.85 -10.63 3.89
N ARG A 296 -11.70 -9.93 5.02
CA ARG A 296 -12.82 -9.62 5.93
C ARG A 296 -12.93 -8.11 6.01
N THR A 297 -13.88 -7.56 5.25
CA THR A 297 -14.25 -6.15 5.29
C THR A 297 -15.52 -6.04 6.13
N PHE A 298 -15.53 -5.16 7.12
CA PHE A 298 -16.74 -4.83 7.86
C PHE A 298 -17.28 -3.50 7.35
N PRO A 299 -18.35 -3.47 6.53
CA PRO A 299 -19.11 -2.25 6.39
C PRO A 299 -19.84 -2.03 7.70
N THR A 300 -19.42 -1.03 8.48
CA THR A 300 -20.22 -0.56 9.62
C THR A 300 -21.00 0.65 9.14
N THR A 301 -22.05 0.39 8.36
CA THR A 301 -23.16 1.33 8.26
C THR A 301 -23.95 1.15 9.54
N THR A 302 -23.81 2.10 10.46
CA THR A 302 -24.74 2.23 11.58
C THR A 302 -25.40 3.58 11.43
N CYS A 303 -26.74 3.54 11.34
CA CYS A 303 -27.65 4.66 11.10
C CYS A 303 -27.44 5.85 12.04
#